data_AF-A0A359BAL1-F1
#
_entry.id   AF-A0A359BAL1-F1
#
_cell.length_a   1.000
_cell.length_b   1.000
_cell.length_c   1.000
_cell.angle_alpha   90.00
_cell.angle_beta   90.00
_cell.angle_gamma   90.00
#
_symmetry.space_group_name_H-M   'P 1'
#
loop_
_entity.id
_entity.type
_entity.pdbx_description
1 polymer ?
#
loop_
_entity_poly.entity_id
_entity_poly.type
_entity_poly.pdbx_seq_one_letter_code
_entity_poly.pdbx_strand_id
1 'polypeptide(L)'
;MKKKLLMGLFLFPLIFSCSNGVDSSKTFDSEEKESSSLEEVDEFIEVKWNKGDKVNKEISTSGTFIDVAIGEILSVGCSYTFGYKYTSGSASSSRVEVSSNGVCEITSSVDNSFTLKGLRQGETILKLYDVDGVLRYRNKITFRNILSKEEMLDFIVNKVDHYESQYAKGMNIYFTSSSTGQVTGKDGNDELTAPITFGFEYSGTFGEYEYKLTVTDYDASSSGTTLVLNTIYVNKNGYAIHPCTSDAVVDYFIPVFQE
;
A
#
# COMPACT_ATOMS: atom_id res chain seq x y z
N MET A 1 -10.49 -13.57 35.56
CA MET A 1 -9.73 -14.73 35.03
C MET A 1 -8.99 -14.27 33.77
N LYS A 2 -7.66 -14.24 33.81
CA LYS A 2 -6.81 -13.77 32.71
C LYS A 2 -6.84 -14.82 31.58
N LYS A 3 -7.42 -14.49 30.43
CA LYS A 3 -7.28 -15.30 29.21
C LYS A 3 -6.35 -14.56 28.26
N LYS A 4 -5.19 -15.16 28.04
CA LYS A 4 -4.17 -14.75 27.09
C LYS A 4 -4.80 -14.78 25.69
N LEU A 5 -4.81 -13.63 25.01
CA LEU A 5 -5.13 -13.57 23.60
C LEU A 5 -4.00 -14.27 22.86
N LEU A 6 -4.36 -15.24 22.01
CA LEU A 6 -3.45 -15.85 21.05
C LEU A 6 -3.12 -14.76 20.02
N MET A 7 -2.02 -14.03 20.25
CA MET A 7 -1.38 -13.24 19.20
C MET A 7 -1.08 -14.20 18.05
N GLY A 8 -1.78 -14.00 16.93
CA GLY A 8 -1.40 -14.59 15.66
C GLY A 8 -0.01 -14.07 15.33
N LEU A 9 0.99 -14.92 15.60
CA LEU A 9 2.40 -14.66 15.43
C LEU A 9 2.72 -14.61 13.92
N PHE A 10 2.37 -13.53 13.24
CA PHE A 10 2.97 -13.21 11.94
C PHE A 10 4.37 -12.64 12.21
N LEU A 11 5.35 -13.53 12.35
CA LEU A 11 6.74 -13.15 12.14
C LEU A 11 6.90 -12.78 10.67
N PHE A 12 6.76 -11.49 10.36
CA PHE A 12 7.32 -10.92 9.16
C PHE A 12 8.84 -10.87 9.33
N PRO A 13 9.65 -11.51 8.47
CA PRO A 13 11.03 -11.11 8.36
C PRO A 13 11.05 -9.74 7.68
N LEU A 14 11.16 -8.68 8.47
CA LEU A 14 11.66 -7.39 8.00
C LEU A 14 13.09 -7.63 7.48
N ILE A 15 13.23 -7.83 6.17
CA ILE A 15 14.55 -7.84 5.54
C ILE A 15 14.99 -6.38 5.44
N PHE A 16 15.71 -5.94 6.47
CA PHE A 16 16.52 -4.74 6.44
C PHE A 16 17.52 -4.84 5.29
N SER A 17 17.41 -3.95 4.30
CA SER A 17 18.53 -3.62 3.43
C SER A 17 19.12 -2.31 3.90
N CYS A 18 20.23 -2.40 4.65
CA CYS A 18 21.10 -1.28 4.90
C CYS A 18 21.85 -0.93 3.61
N SER A 19 21.70 0.29 3.10
CA SER A 19 22.75 0.90 2.27
C SER A 19 23.26 2.16 2.95
N ASN A 20 24.50 2.09 3.43
CA ASN A 20 25.28 3.25 3.84
C ASN A 20 25.43 4.20 2.63
N GLY A 21 24.89 5.40 2.76
CA GLY A 21 25.17 6.51 1.84
C GLY A 21 26.62 6.96 1.99
N VAL A 22 27.35 6.94 0.88
CA VAL A 22 28.62 7.67 0.70
C VAL A 22 28.31 8.86 -0.19
N ASP A 23 28.55 10.05 0.35
CA ASP A 23 28.53 11.33 -0.34
C ASP A 23 29.51 11.36 -1.52
N SER A 24 29.08 11.94 -2.64
CA SER A 24 29.98 12.59 -3.59
C SER A 24 29.22 13.62 -4.41
N SER A 25 29.47 14.88 -4.08
CA SER A 25 29.10 16.07 -4.84
C SER A 25 29.69 16.01 -6.25
N LYS A 26 28.87 16.28 -7.28
CA LYS A 26 29.36 16.87 -8.53
C LYS A 26 28.42 17.96 -9.02
N THR A 27 29.09 19.02 -9.44
CA THR A 27 28.66 20.36 -9.83
C THR A 27 27.75 20.36 -11.05
N PHE A 28 26.75 21.25 -11.02
CA PHE A 28 25.90 21.61 -12.15
C PHE A 28 26.69 22.49 -13.13
N ASP A 29 26.63 22.13 -14.42
CA ASP A 29 26.82 23.07 -15.53
C ASP A 29 25.50 23.19 -16.27
N SER A 30 25.09 24.44 -16.48
CA SER A 30 23.83 24.89 -17.05
C SER A 30 23.86 24.87 -18.58
N GLU A 31 22.85 24.25 -19.20
CA GLU A 31 22.36 24.67 -20.51
C GLU A 31 20.83 24.70 -20.48
N GLU A 32 20.27 25.91 -20.56
CA GLU A 32 18.85 26.15 -20.77
C GLU A 32 18.45 25.66 -22.17
N LYS A 33 17.51 24.72 -22.20
CA LYS A 33 16.69 24.46 -23.38
C LYS A 33 15.24 24.60 -22.96
N GLU A 34 14.63 25.72 -23.35
CA GLU A 34 13.18 25.87 -23.37
C GLU A 34 12.59 24.77 -24.24
N SER A 35 12.05 23.74 -23.59
CA SER A 35 11.19 22.75 -24.21
C SER A 35 9.77 23.08 -23.79
N SER A 36 8.99 23.64 -24.70
CA SER A 36 7.55 23.77 -24.54
C SER A 36 6.91 22.37 -24.58
N SER A 37 6.90 21.68 -23.44
CA SER A 37 6.04 20.50 -23.28
C SER A 37 4.65 21.01 -22.95
N LEU A 38 3.73 20.85 -23.90
CA LEU A 38 2.32 20.67 -23.55
C LEU A 38 2.29 19.60 -22.45
N GLU A 39 1.75 19.94 -21.28
CA GLU A 39 1.52 18.96 -20.21
C GLU A 39 0.65 17.85 -20.80
N GLU A 40 1.27 16.70 -21.09
CA GLU A 40 0.53 15.49 -21.37
C GLU A 40 -0.24 15.17 -20.10
N VAL A 41 -1.56 15.43 -20.11
CA VAL A 41 -2.45 14.96 -19.05
C VAL A 41 -2.29 13.45 -19.04
N ASP A 42 -1.61 12.93 -18.02
CA ASP A 42 -1.35 11.49 -17.85
C ASP A 42 -2.70 10.77 -17.79
N GLU A 43 -3.15 10.19 -18.91
CA GLU A 43 -4.47 9.58 -19.01
C GLU A 43 -4.49 8.28 -18.19
N PHE A 44 -5.54 8.07 -17.39
CA PHE A 44 -5.70 6.83 -16.65
C PHE A 44 -6.09 5.69 -17.59
N ILE A 45 -5.18 4.73 -17.79
CA ILE A 45 -5.41 3.58 -18.66
C ILE A 45 -6.25 2.53 -17.94
N GLU A 46 -7.50 2.32 -18.37
CA GLU A 46 -8.36 1.26 -17.84
C GLU A 46 -8.14 -0.07 -18.58
N VAL A 47 -8.20 -1.20 -17.86
CA VAL A 47 -8.15 -2.53 -18.48
C VAL A 47 -9.42 -3.31 -18.19
N LYS A 48 -10.16 -3.62 -19.27
CA LYS A 48 -11.27 -4.57 -19.21
C LYS A 48 -10.73 -5.99 -19.14
N TRP A 49 -11.24 -6.78 -18.20
CA TRP A 49 -10.88 -8.18 -18.05
C TRP A 49 -12.12 -9.08 -17.85
N ASN A 50 -12.26 -10.06 -18.74
CA ASN A 50 -13.18 -11.19 -18.59
C ASN A 50 -12.59 -12.30 -17.69
N LYS A 51 -13.20 -12.54 -16.52
CA LYS A 51 -12.76 -13.55 -15.52
C LYS A 51 -12.80 -15.02 -15.99
N GLY A 52 -13.02 -15.30 -17.28
CA GLY A 52 -13.27 -16.63 -17.84
C GLY A 52 -12.15 -17.67 -17.71
N ASP A 53 -10.86 -17.27 -17.71
CA ASP A 53 -9.79 -18.27 -17.57
C ASP A 53 -9.82 -18.96 -16.19
N LYS A 54 -9.71 -20.29 -16.20
CA LYS A 54 -9.59 -21.10 -14.99
C LYS A 54 -8.20 -20.87 -14.36
N VAL A 55 -8.19 -20.40 -13.12
CA VAL A 55 -6.95 -20.21 -12.33
C VAL A 55 -6.79 -21.40 -11.38
N ASN A 56 -5.65 -22.09 -11.43
CA ASN A 56 -5.32 -23.14 -10.46
C ASN A 56 -4.62 -22.51 -9.25
N LYS A 57 -5.36 -22.35 -8.14
CA LYS A 57 -4.95 -21.61 -6.93
C LYS A 57 -4.01 -22.39 -5.98
N GLU A 58 -3.27 -23.37 -6.46
CA GLU A 58 -2.22 -24.06 -5.68
C GLU A 58 -0.94 -23.21 -5.57
N ILE A 59 -1.11 -22.01 -5.03
CA ILE A 59 -0.05 -21.02 -4.87
C ILE A 59 -0.20 -20.34 -3.50
N SER A 60 0.91 -20.15 -2.83
CA SER A 60 1.04 -19.29 -1.65
C SER A 60 1.73 -18.00 -2.06
N THR A 61 1.19 -16.86 -1.64
CA THR A 61 1.67 -15.53 -2.01
C THR A 61 2.14 -14.75 -0.79
N SER A 62 3.13 -13.87 -0.98
CA SER A 62 3.72 -13.02 0.06
C SER A 62 4.16 -11.67 -0.49
N GLY A 63 4.51 -10.74 0.40
CA GLY A 63 4.88 -9.37 0.03
C GLY A 63 3.70 -8.66 -0.64
N THR A 64 3.98 -7.85 -1.67
CA THR A 64 2.98 -7.01 -2.32
C THR A 64 1.78 -7.77 -2.90
N PHE A 65 1.89 -9.09 -3.11
CA PHE A 65 0.73 -9.90 -3.47
C PHE A 65 -0.43 -9.83 -2.48
N ILE A 66 -0.11 -9.82 -1.18
CA ILE A 66 -1.13 -9.82 -0.13
C ILE A 66 -1.86 -8.49 -0.17
N ASP A 67 -1.11 -7.41 -0.33
CA ASP A 67 -1.59 -6.04 -0.34
C ASP A 67 -2.51 -5.78 -1.55
N VAL A 68 -2.08 -6.13 -2.77
CA VAL A 68 -2.93 -5.97 -3.97
C VAL A 68 -4.12 -6.93 -4.01
N ALA A 69 -4.08 -8.02 -3.24
CA ALA A 69 -5.22 -8.95 -3.14
C ALA A 69 -6.36 -8.39 -2.29
N ILE A 70 -6.06 -7.45 -1.38
CA ILE A 70 -7.06 -6.71 -0.59
C ILE A 70 -7.40 -5.35 -1.21
N GLY A 71 -6.93 -5.07 -2.42
CA GLY A 71 -7.29 -3.87 -3.18
C GLY A 71 -6.30 -2.72 -3.08
N GLU A 72 -5.07 -2.94 -2.59
CA GLU A 72 -4.06 -1.90 -2.61
C GLU A 72 -3.85 -1.33 -4.01
N ILE A 73 -3.86 0.00 -4.08
CA ILE A 73 -3.44 0.77 -5.24
C ILE A 73 -1.98 1.15 -5.05
N LEU A 74 -1.14 0.81 -6.03
CA LEU A 74 0.29 1.05 -6.00
C LEU A 74 0.64 2.46 -6.54
N SER A 75 1.84 2.94 -6.24
CA SER A 75 2.32 4.25 -6.65
C SER A 75 3.20 4.18 -7.90
N VAL A 76 3.02 5.12 -8.81
CA VAL A 76 3.89 5.30 -9.99
C VAL A 76 5.31 5.69 -9.55
N GLY A 77 6.32 5.20 -10.27
CA GLY A 77 7.73 5.43 -9.98
C GLY A 77 8.34 4.45 -8.97
N CYS A 78 7.51 3.74 -8.20
CA CYS A 78 7.92 2.79 -7.17
C CYS A 78 8.11 1.37 -7.73
N SER A 79 8.99 0.59 -7.08
CA SER A 79 9.26 -0.82 -7.43
C SER A 79 8.74 -1.75 -6.33
N TYR A 80 7.96 -2.76 -6.68
CA TYR A 80 7.26 -3.63 -5.74
C TYR A 80 7.68 -5.09 -5.93
N THR A 81 8.03 -5.76 -4.84
CA THR A 81 8.46 -7.17 -4.87
C THR A 81 7.30 -8.10 -4.52
N PHE A 82 7.05 -9.04 -5.42
CA PHE A 82 5.98 -10.03 -5.34
C PHE A 82 6.58 -11.41 -5.10
N GLY A 83 6.37 -11.97 -3.90
CA GLY A 83 6.86 -13.31 -3.54
C GLY A 83 5.80 -14.39 -3.70
N TYR A 84 6.19 -15.56 -4.20
CA TYR A 84 5.26 -16.68 -4.37
C TYR A 84 5.93 -18.04 -4.23
N LYS A 85 5.14 -19.06 -3.89
CA LYS A 85 5.54 -20.47 -3.86
C LYS A 85 4.41 -21.35 -4.36
N TYR A 86 4.69 -22.39 -5.14
CA TYR A 86 3.67 -23.36 -5.52
C TYR A 86 3.47 -24.43 -4.44
N THR A 87 2.24 -24.86 -4.24
CA THR A 87 1.91 -25.92 -3.26
C THR A 87 2.42 -27.28 -3.71
N SER A 88 2.51 -27.49 -5.02
CA SER A 88 3.18 -28.62 -5.65
C SER A 88 3.91 -28.14 -6.92
N GLY A 89 5.06 -28.76 -7.24
CA GLY A 89 5.89 -28.37 -8.38
C GLY A 89 7.02 -27.38 -8.05
N SER A 90 7.76 -26.97 -9.08
CA SER A 90 8.90 -26.04 -8.95
C SER A 90 8.53 -24.64 -9.43
N ALA A 91 9.04 -23.62 -8.74
CA ALA A 91 8.97 -22.23 -9.20
C ALA A 91 9.99 -21.91 -10.30
N SER A 92 10.97 -22.79 -10.54
CA SER A 92 12.00 -22.58 -11.54
C SER A 92 11.39 -22.41 -12.93
N SER A 93 11.84 -21.38 -13.65
CA SER A 93 11.32 -21.02 -14.98
C SER A 93 9.82 -20.65 -15.01
N SER A 94 9.24 -20.21 -13.89
CA SER A 94 7.92 -19.58 -13.91
C SER A 94 7.90 -18.37 -14.84
N ARG A 95 6.75 -18.13 -15.48
CA ARG A 95 6.57 -16.99 -16.38
C ARG A 95 5.62 -15.98 -15.78
N VAL A 96 6.07 -14.74 -15.68
CA VAL A 96 5.28 -13.60 -15.23
C VAL A 96 4.95 -12.73 -16.44
N GLU A 97 3.70 -12.32 -16.55
CA GLU A 97 3.23 -11.43 -17.61
C GLU A 97 2.41 -10.29 -17.01
N VAL A 98 2.52 -9.12 -17.64
CA VAL A 98 1.64 -7.97 -17.41
C VAL A 98 1.00 -7.57 -18.74
N SER A 99 -0.08 -6.80 -18.69
CA SER A 99 -0.70 -6.29 -19.93
C SER A 99 0.28 -5.40 -20.69
N SER A 100 0.34 -5.56 -22.02
CA SER A 100 1.19 -4.74 -22.90
C SER A 100 0.53 -3.38 -23.17
N ASN A 101 0.38 -2.60 -22.10
CA ASN A 101 -0.24 -1.28 -22.11
C ASN A 101 0.66 -0.22 -21.46
N GLY A 102 1.92 -0.55 -21.15
CA GLY A 102 2.94 0.35 -20.61
C GLY A 102 2.64 0.96 -19.24
N VAL A 103 1.65 0.46 -18.49
CA VAL A 103 1.36 0.94 -17.12
C VAL A 103 2.47 0.54 -16.15
N CYS A 104 3.02 -0.66 -16.32
CA CYS A 104 4.14 -1.15 -15.53
C CYS A 104 5.06 -2.04 -16.37
N GLU A 105 6.22 -2.35 -15.82
CA GLU A 105 7.15 -3.32 -16.35
C GLU A 105 7.60 -4.32 -15.28
N ILE A 106 7.99 -5.51 -15.72
CA ILE A 106 8.66 -6.51 -14.87
C ILE A 106 10.16 -6.20 -14.93
N THR A 107 10.74 -5.73 -13.83
CA THR A 107 12.16 -5.33 -13.77
C THR A 107 13.09 -6.47 -13.36
N SER A 108 12.56 -7.48 -12.67
CA SER A 108 13.26 -8.71 -12.37
C SER A 108 12.29 -9.87 -12.21
N SER A 109 12.74 -11.07 -12.54
CA SER A 109 12.02 -12.31 -12.30
C SER A 109 13.03 -13.39 -11.95
N VAL A 110 12.94 -13.92 -10.74
CA VAL A 110 13.77 -14.98 -10.19
C VAL A 110 12.88 -16.07 -9.60
N ASP A 111 13.46 -17.22 -9.24
CA ASP A 111 12.69 -18.28 -8.60
C ASP A 111 11.97 -17.75 -7.35
N ASN A 112 10.65 -17.94 -7.30
CA ASN A 112 9.76 -17.53 -6.20
C ASN A 112 9.56 -16.02 -6.00
N SER A 113 10.06 -15.16 -6.90
CA SER A 113 9.89 -13.70 -6.75
C SER A 113 10.00 -12.95 -8.07
N PHE A 114 9.24 -11.86 -8.23
CA PHE A 114 9.47 -10.88 -9.30
C PHE A 114 9.25 -9.46 -8.78
N THR A 115 9.79 -8.48 -9.49
CA THR A 115 9.58 -7.06 -9.19
C THR A 115 8.82 -6.38 -10.32
N LEU A 116 7.81 -5.58 -9.97
CA LEU A 116 7.12 -4.67 -10.89
C LEU A 116 7.49 -3.23 -10.59
N LYS A 117 7.70 -2.43 -11.62
CA LYS A 117 7.81 -0.97 -11.49
C LYS A 117 6.62 -0.28 -12.14
N GLY A 118 5.96 0.61 -11.41
CA GLY A 118 4.90 1.46 -11.95
C GLY A 118 5.49 2.57 -12.83
N LEU A 119 5.07 2.68 -14.08
CA LEU A 119 5.60 3.65 -15.04
C LEU A 119 4.67 4.84 -15.25
N ARG A 120 3.36 4.62 -15.18
CA ARG A 120 2.31 5.63 -15.33
C ARG A 120 1.03 5.17 -14.65
N GLN A 121 0.10 6.08 -14.42
CA GLN A 121 -1.15 5.70 -13.79
C GLN A 121 -2.04 4.87 -14.72
N GLY A 122 -2.79 3.94 -14.14
CA GLY A 122 -3.65 3.03 -14.90
C GLY A 122 -3.69 1.63 -14.29
N GLU A 123 -4.26 0.71 -15.04
CA GLU A 123 -4.49 -0.67 -14.64
C GLU A 123 -3.70 -1.63 -15.52
N THR A 124 -3.34 -2.79 -14.97
CA THR A 124 -2.69 -3.86 -15.73
C THR A 124 -3.14 -5.21 -15.19
N ILE A 125 -3.19 -6.23 -16.04
CA ILE A 125 -3.44 -7.60 -15.61
C ILE A 125 -2.12 -8.32 -15.41
N LEU A 126 -1.82 -8.62 -14.15
CA LEU A 126 -0.74 -9.50 -13.76
C LEU A 126 -1.20 -10.96 -13.93
N LYS A 127 -0.38 -11.77 -14.59
CA LYS A 127 -0.54 -13.22 -14.71
C LYS A 127 0.76 -13.92 -14.32
N LEU A 128 0.63 -15.03 -13.61
CA LEU A 128 1.73 -15.91 -13.25
C LEU A 128 1.42 -17.34 -13.66
N TYR A 129 2.33 -17.91 -14.42
CA TYR A 129 2.29 -19.27 -14.93
C TYR A 129 3.40 -20.10 -14.32
N ASP A 130 3.12 -21.37 -14.04
CA ASP A 130 4.18 -22.33 -13.71
C ASP A 130 4.94 -22.80 -14.96
N VAL A 131 5.92 -23.67 -14.76
CA VAL A 131 6.78 -24.22 -15.82
C VAL A 131 6.00 -25.00 -16.90
N ASP A 132 4.84 -25.56 -16.55
CA ASP A 132 3.99 -26.32 -17.46
C ASP A 132 3.01 -25.40 -18.23
N GLY A 133 3.06 -24.09 -17.98
CA GLY A 133 2.20 -23.09 -18.61
C GLY A 133 0.80 -23.02 -17.98
N VAL A 134 0.60 -23.59 -16.79
CA VAL A 134 -0.67 -23.49 -16.07
C VAL A 134 -0.77 -22.13 -15.38
N LEU A 135 -1.89 -21.44 -15.57
CA LEU A 135 -2.16 -20.15 -14.90
C LEU A 135 -2.41 -20.37 -13.40
N ARG A 136 -1.47 -19.93 -12.56
CA ARG A 136 -1.51 -20.09 -11.10
C ARG A 136 -2.06 -18.87 -10.37
N TYR A 137 -1.81 -17.68 -10.91
CA TYR A 137 -2.33 -16.43 -10.34
C TYR A 137 -2.70 -15.44 -11.43
N ARG A 138 -3.74 -14.65 -11.16
CA ARG A 138 -4.18 -13.56 -12.01
C ARG A 138 -4.85 -12.47 -11.17
N ASN A 139 -4.41 -11.23 -11.29
CA ASN A 139 -5.03 -10.09 -10.62
C ASN A 139 -4.93 -8.80 -11.45
N LYS A 140 -5.82 -7.85 -11.20
CA LYS A 140 -5.77 -6.50 -11.75
C LYS A 140 -5.01 -5.64 -10.76
N ILE A 141 -3.93 -5.02 -11.21
CA ILE A 141 -3.11 -4.13 -10.42
C ILE A 141 -3.36 -2.71 -10.90
N THR A 142 -3.57 -1.80 -9.95
CA THR A 142 -3.81 -0.39 -10.24
C THR A 142 -2.64 0.44 -9.74
N PHE A 143 -2.18 1.37 -10.57
CA PHE A 143 -1.18 2.37 -10.23
C PHE A 143 -1.79 3.77 -10.28
N ARG A 144 -1.42 4.61 -9.32
CA ARG A 144 -1.78 6.03 -9.26
C ARG A 144 -0.54 6.88 -9.06
N ASN A 145 -0.59 8.11 -9.56
CA ASN A 145 0.49 9.06 -9.37
C ASN A 145 0.71 9.35 -7.87
N ILE A 146 1.97 9.57 -7.53
CA ILE A 146 2.35 10.07 -6.20
C ILE A 146 1.80 11.48 -6.07
N LEU A 147 1.11 11.74 -4.96
CA LEU A 147 0.67 13.06 -4.55
C LEU A 147 1.83 13.74 -3.84
N SER A 148 2.01 15.05 -4.02
CA SER A 148 2.84 15.85 -3.10
C SER A 148 2.29 15.80 -1.68
N LYS A 149 3.04 16.31 -0.69
CA LYS A 149 2.58 16.37 0.69
C LYS A 149 1.25 17.14 0.79
N GLU A 150 1.17 18.28 0.13
CA GLU A 150 -0.01 19.15 0.15
C GLU A 150 -1.21 18.48 -0.52
N GLU A 151 -1.01 17.85 -1.67
CA GLU A 151 -2.06 17.09 -2.36
C GLU A 151 -2.50 15.85 -1.57
N MET A 152 -1.58 15.16 -0.89
CA MET A 152 -1.91 14.02 -0.04
C MET A 152 -2.78 14.46 1.14
N LEU A 153 -2.42 15.57 1.82
CA LEU A 153 -3.23 16.10 2.92
C LEU A 153 -4.62 16.55 2.43
N ASP A 154 -4.71 17.18 1.26
CA ASP A 154 -6.00 17.50 0.64
C ASP A 154 -6.79 16.23 0.33
N PHE A 155 -6.15 15.21 -0.24
CA PHE A 155 -6.79 13.96 -0.61
C PHE A 155 -7.41 13.25 0.59
N ILE A 156 -6.64 13.03 1.66
CA ILE A 156 -7.11 12.27 2.82
C ILE A 156 -8.22 12.99 3.62
N VAL A 157 -8.29 14.32 3.51
CA VAL A 157 -9.29 15.16 4.21
C VAL A 157 -10.53 15.42 3.36
N ASN A 158 -10.35 15.72 2.07
CA ASN A 158 -11.41 16.26 1.22
C ASN A 158 -11.89 15.31 0.13
N LYS A 159 -11.16 14.22 -0.16
CA LYS A 159 -11.59 13.20 -1.14
C LYS A 159 -12.06 11.93 -0.47
N VAL A 160 -11.42 11.54 0.61
CA VAL A 160 -11.76 10.33 1.36
C VAL A 160 -12.76 10.67 2.45
N ASP A 161 -13.87 9.94 2.53
CA ASP A 161 -14.83 10.07 3.63
C ASP A 161 -14.20 9.54 4.93
N HIS A 162 -13.72 8.30 4.86
CA HIS A 162 -12.94 7.65 5.90
C HIS A 162 -12.11 6.50 5.34
N TYR A 163 -11.17 6.02 6.14
CA TYR A 163 -10.42 4.81 5.89
C TYR A 163 -11.01 3.67 6.72
N GLU A 164 -11.30 2.52 6.10
CA GLU A 164 -11.88 1.34 6.75
C GLU A 164 -10.86 0.20 6.83
N SER A 165 -10.77 -0.42 8.01
CA SER A 165 -9.91 -1.58 8.28
C SER A 165 -10.30 -2.81 7.43
N GLN A 166 -9.30 -3.47 6.84
CA GLN A 166 -9.50 -4.61 5.96
C GLN A 166 -9.52 -5.97 6.66
N TYR A 167 -8.77 -6.14 7.75
CA TYR A 167 -8.67 -7.44 8.43
C TYR A 167 -9.44 -7.45 9.76
N ALA A 168 -9.34 -6.39 10.56
CA ALA A 168 -10.05 -6.17 11.83
C ALA A 168 -11.31 -5.32 11.62
N LYS A 169 -12.19 -5.76 10.71
CA LYS A 169 -13.36 -5.00 10.23
C LYS A 169 -14.13 -4.28 11.33
N GLY A 170 -14.47 -3.02 11.06
CA GLY A 170 -15.29 -2.19 11.93
C GLY A 170 -14.53 -1.05 12.60
N MET A 171 -13.20 -0.94 12.43
CA MET A 171 -12.47 0.29 12.78
C MET A 171 -12.45 1.24 11.57
N ASN A 172 -12.78 2.51 11.82
CA ASN A 172 -12.73 3.57 10.81
C ASN A 172 -11.86 4.74 11.29
N ILE A 173 -11.06 5.30 10.38
CA ILE A 173 -10.22 6.48 10.64
C ILE A 173 -10.65 7.61 9.72
N TYR A 174 -10.92 8.77 10.31
CA TYR A 174 -11.30 9.99 9.61
C TYR A 174 -10.20 11.04 9.79
N PHE A 175 -9.87 11.76 8.73
CA PHE A 175 -9.08 12.98 8.81
C PHE A 175 -10.03 14.17 8.70
N THR A 176 -10.28 14.84 9.83
CA THR A 176 -11.30 15.90 9.93
C THR A 176 -10.75 17.28 9.57
N SER A 177 -9.42 17.42 9.54
CA SER A 177 -8.70 18.58 9.02
C SER A 177 -7.29 18.17 8.61
N SER A 178 -6.50 19.12 8.11
CA SER A 178 -5.09 18.90 7.76
C SER A 178 -4.17 18.55 8.94
N SER A 179 -4.67 18.58 10.17
CA SER A 179 -3.89 18.27 11.38
C SER A 179 -4.67 17.53 12.46
N THR A 180 -5.92 17.12 12.21
CA THR A 180 -6.75 16.42 13.19
C THR A 180 -7.49 15.25 12.56
N GLY A 181 -7.72 14.20 13.34
CA GLY A 181 -8.51 13.06 12.93
C GLY A 181 -9.21 12.38 14.10
N GLN A 182 -9.94 11.33 13.79
CA GLN A 182 -10.61 10.51 14.79
C GLN A 182 -10.67 9.04 14.37
N VAL A 183 -10.68 8.15 15.38
CA VAL A 183 -10.93 6.72 15.22
C VAL A 183 -12.32 6.42 15.79
N THR A 184 -13.11 5.64 15.06
CA THR A 184 -14.47 5.23 15.45
C THR A 184 -14.69 3.74 15.18
N GLY A 185 -15.80 3.21 15.71
CA GLY A 185 -16.20 1.83 15.49
C GLY A 185 -15.58 0.89 16.52
N LYS A 186 -14.75 -0.06 16.09
CA LYS A 186 -14.25 -1.15 16.96
C LYS A 186 -12.75 -1.16 17.14
N ASP A 187 -12.32 -1.64 18.31
CA ASP A 187 -10.96 -2.14 18.55
C ASP A 187 -11.02 -3.64 18.88
N GLY A 188 -10.58 -4.46 17.92
CA GLY A 188 -10.81 -5.90 17.98
C GLY A 188 -12.30 -6.24 18.01
N ASN A 189 -12.77 -6.82 19.11
CA ASN A 189 -14.19 -7.17 19.29
C ASN A 189 -14.98 -6.13 20.10
N ASP A 190 -14.29 -5.13 20.67
CA ASP A 190 -14.88 -4.18 21.58
C ASP A 190 -15.28 -2.90 20.81
N GLU A 191 -16.53 -2.48 20.98
CA GLU A 191 -17.01 -1.22 20.42
C GLU A 191 -16.44 -0.04 21.21
N LEU A 192 -15.94 0.96 20.50
CA LEU A 192 -15.49 2.20 21.10
C LEU A 192 -16.70 2.97 21.66
N THR A 193 -16.68 3.27 22.95
CA THR A 193 -17.80 3.97 23.62
C THR A 193 -17.91 5.44 23.22
N ALA A 194 -16.81 6.02 22.73
CA ALA A 194 -16.73 7.34 22.15
C ALA A 194 -15.59 7.35 21.11
N PRO A 195 -15.63 8.24 20.11
CA PRO A 195 -14.51 8.43 19.19
C PRO A 195 -13.21 8.75 19.93
N ILE A 196 -12.12 8.20 19.44
CA ILE A 196 -10.77 8.63 19.85
C ILE A 196 -10.40 9.80 18.96
N THR A 197 -9.97 10.91 19.55
CA THR A 197 -9.51 12.08 18.77
C THR A 197 -8.00 12.16 18.79
N PHE A 198 -7.40 12.69 17.73
CA PHE A 198 -5.96 12.88 17.64
C PHE A 198 -5.60 14.08 16.77
N GLY A 199 -4.47 14.70 17.09
CA GLY A 199 -3.72 15.56 16.20
C GLY A 199 -2.71 14.75 15.37
N PHE A 200 -2.20 15.32 14.29
CA PHE A 200 -1.08 14.72 13.57
C PHE A 200 -0.23 15.76 12.83
N GLU A 201 1.03 15.42 12.61
CA GLU A 201 1.99 16.23 11.87
C GLU A 201 2.77 15.38 10.87
N TYR A 202 3.04 15.94 9.69
CA TYR A 202 3.97 15.34 8.74
C TYR A 202 5.38 15.28 9.32
N SER A 203 5.99 14.10 9.39
CA SER A 203 7.31 13.88 9.95
C SER A 203 8.31 13.22 9.01
N GLY A 204 7.97 13.09 7.72
CA GLY A 204 8.87 12.63 6.66
C GLY A 204 8.26 11.56 5.78
N THR A 205 9.13 10.74 5.20
CA THR A 205 8.76 9.56 4.40
C THR A 205 9.24 8.29 5.08
N PHE A 206 8.54 7.18 4.85
CA PHE A 206 8.99 5.85 5.23
C PHE A 206 9.16 5.01 3.96
N GLY A 207 10.40 4.60 3.71
CA GLY A 207 10.75 3.94 2.46
C GLY A 207 10.41 4.75 1.22
N GLU A 208 10.18 4.05 0.11
CA GLU A 208 9.84 4.68 -1.17
C GLU A 208 8.34 4.98 -1.30
N TYR A 209 7.49 4.33 -0.52
CA TYR A 209 6.05 4.22 -0.80
C TYR A 209 5.18 5.12 0.07
N GLU A 210 5.66 5.56 1.23
CA GLU A 210 4.77 6.14 2.25
C GLU A 210 5.27 7.49 2.77
N TYR A 211 4.30 8.33 3.10
CA TYR A 211 4.46 9.46 4.00
C TYR A 211 4.28 9.01 5.44
N LYS A 212 5.01 9.66 6.35
CA LYS A 212 4.93 9.42 7.79
C LYS A 212 4.23 10.59 8.46
N LEU A 213 3.11 10.31 9.13
CA LEU A 213 2.42 11.24 10.01
C LEU A 213 2.65 10.83 11.46
N THR A 214 3.22 11.70 12.28
CA THR A 214 3.31 11.49 13.73
C THR A 214 1.98 11.87 14.37
N VAL A 215 1.43 11.00 15.21
CA VAL A 215 0.19 11.26 15.96
C VAL A 215 0.52 12.07 17.22
N THR A 216 -0.25 13.12 17.46
CA THR A 216 -0.17 14.01 18.62
C THR A 216 -1.52 14.10 19.32
N ASP A 217 -1.55 14.65 20.54
CA ASP A 217 -2.80 14.99 21.24
C ASP A 217 -3.85 13.86 21.27
N TYR A 218 -3.39 12.62 21.40
CA TYR A 218 -4.22 11.43 21.30
C TYR A 218 -5.08 11.28 22.57
N ASP A 219 -6.40 11.40 22.42
CA ASP A 219 -7.36 11.26 23.51
C ASP A 219 -8.29 10.06 23.28
N ALA A 220 -8.01 8.99 24.01
CA ALA A 220 -8.83 7.78 24.09
C ALA A 220 -9.53 7.65 25.47
N SER A 221 -9.48 8.67 26.33
CA SER A 221 -9.91 8.58 27.74
C SER A 221 -11.35 8.11 27.95
N SER A 222 -12.22 8.41 26.98
CA SER A 222 -13.66 8.07 27.01
C SER A 222 -14.05 6.95 26.04
N SER A 223 -13.09 6.32 25.38
CA SER A 223 -13.32 5.35 24.31
C SER A 223 -13.44 3.90 24.80
N GLY A 224 -13.01 3.61 26.04
CA GLY A 224 -13.03 2.27 26.60
C GLY A 224 -11.93 1.33 26.10
N THR A 225 -10.98 1.81 25.29
CA THR A 225 -9.84 1.02 24.78
C THR A 225 -8.49 1.43 25.40
N THR A 226 -7.49 0.56 25.26
CA THR A 226 -6.06 0.81 25.49
C THR A 226 -5.27 1.06 24.21
N LEU A 227 -5.91 1.14 23.03
CA LEU A 227 -5.27 1.44 21.76
C LEU A 227 -4.57 2.81 21.84
N VAL A 228 -3.31 2.86 21.43
CA VAL A 228 -2.54 4.10 21.31
C VAL A 228 -1.83 4.12 19.96
N LEU A 229 -2.26 5.03 19.09
CA LEU A 229 -1.59 5.28 17.81
C LEU A 229 -0.45 6.28 18.01
N ASN A 230 0.70 6.02 17.40
CA ASN A 230 1.85 6.94 17.42
C ASN A 230 2.20 7.50 16.04
N THR A 231 1.87 6.75 15.00
CA THR A 231 2.27 7.04 13.62
C THR A 231 1.17 6.51 12.71
N ILE A 232 0.89 7.25 11.65
CA ILE A 232 0.10 6.77 10.53
C ILE A 232 1.00 6.88 9.30
N TYR A 233 1.29 5.76 8.67
CA TYR A 233 1.88 5.77 7.34
C TYR A 233 0.78 5.90 6.30
N VAL A 234 0.96 6.77 5.33
CA VAL A 234 0.00 7.01 4.25
C VAL A 234 0.71 6.69 2.95
N ASN A 235 0.16 5.77 2.16
CA ASN A 235 0.69 5.51 0.82
C ASN A 235 0.76 6.83 0.05
N LYS A 236 1.82 7.04 -0.73
CA LYS A 236 2.09 8.31 -1.42
C LYS A 236 1.02 8.71 -2.44
N ASN A 237 0.17 7.78 -2.85
CA ASN A 237 -1.01 8.04 -3.68
C ASN A 237 -2.30 8.31 -2.86
N GLY A 238 -2.24 8.22 -1.52
CA GLY A 238 -3.36 8.42 -0.59
C GLY A 238 -4.32 7.24 -0.43
N TYR A 239 -4.20 6.17 -1.22
CA TYR A 239 -5.20 5.11 -1.29
C TYR A 239 -5.06 4.00 -0.23
N ALA A 240 -4.15 4.15 0.73
CA ALA A 240 -4.08 3.29 1.90
C ALA A 240 -3.41 4.00 3.07
N ILE A 241 -3.77 3.60 4.28
CA ILE A 241 -3.06 4.00 5.50
C ILE A 241 -2.75 2.80 6.39
N HIS A 242 -1.63 2.90 7.09
CA HIS A 242 -1.14 1.93 8.06
C HIS A 242 -0.94 2.64 9.41
N PRO A 243 -1.97 2.74 10.25
CA PRO A 243 -1.84 3.22 11.61
C PRO A 243 -1.02 2.22 12.45
N CYS A 244 -0.12 2.75 13.27
CA CYS A 244 0.82 1.98 14.06
C CYS A 244 0.74 2.35 15.54
N THR A 245 0.88 1.33 16.39
CA THR A 245 1.23 1.49 17.80
C THR A 245 2.76 1.53 17.96
N SER A 246 3.28 1.54 19.19
CA SER A 246 4.73 1.40 19.45
C SER A 246 5.33 0.12 18.90
N ASP A 247 4.54 -0.95 18.82
CA ASP A 247 5.07 -2.30 18.68
C ASP A 247 4.57 -3.02 17.41
N ALA A 248 3.53 -2.50 16.76
CA ALA A 248 2.91 -3.14 15.61
C ALA A 248 2.10 -2.18 14.75
N VAL A 249 1.96 -2.56 13.47
CA VAL A 249 0.88 -2.08 12.60
C VAL A 249 -0.45 -2.57 13.19
N VAL A 250 -1.42 -1.66 13.33
CA VAL A 250 -2.75 -1.99 13.84
C VAL A 250 -3.50 -2.80 12.80
N ASP A 251 -3.64 -2.23 11.61
CA ASP A 251 -4.22 -2.90 10.46
C ASP A 251 -3.89 -2.15 9.16
N TYR A 252 -4.36 -2.69 8.05
CA TYR A 252 -4.41 -2.06 6.74
C TYR A 252 -5.78 -1.40 6.52
N PHE A 253 -5.80 -0.13 6.10
CA PHE A 253 -7.05 0.58 5.84
C PHE A 253 -7.09 1.17 4.43
N ILE A 254 -8.25 1.02 3.76
CA ILE A 254 -8.50 1.58 2.41
C ILE A 254 -9.54 2.70 2.47
N PRO A 255 -9.50 3.67 1.54
CA PRO A 255 -10.46 4.76 1.52
C PRO A 255 -11.85 4.27 1.11
N VAL A 256 -12.84 4.79 1.81
CA VAL A 256 -14.24 4.85 1.40
C VAL A 256 -14.47 6.27 0.90
N PHE A 257 -15.04 6.41 -0.29
CA PHE A 257 -15.35 7.70 -0.90
C PHE A 257 -16.81 8.07 -0.63
N GLN A 258 -17.10 9.36 -0.47
CA GLN A 258 -18.48 9.83 -0.38
C GLN A 258 -19.22 9.51 -1.69
N GLU A 259 -20.46 9.02 -1.57
CA GLU A 259 -21.36 8.81 -2.72
C GLU A 259 -21.86 10.14 -3.31
#